data_AF-A0A7J5QIG2-F1
#
_entry.id   AF-A0A7J5QIG2-F1
#
_cell.length_a   1.000
_cell.length_b   1.000
_cell.length_c   1.000
_cell.angle_alpha   90.00
_cell.angle_beta   90.00
_cell.angle_gamma   90.00
#
_symmetry.space_group_name_H-M   'P 1'
#
loop_
_entity.id
_entity.type
_entity.pdbx_description
1 polymer ?
#
loop_
_entity_poly.entity_id
_entity_poly.type
_entity_poly.pdbx_seq_one_letter_code
_entity_poly.pdbx_strand_id
1 'polypeptide(L)' 'DREEYILSLRQCQDEETNQPFLSFMAGQLKKSLSLEIERFKVSQKKVFSFMF' A
#
# COMPACT_ATOMS: atom_id res chain seq x y z
N ASP A 1 -4.29 2.60 9.67
CA ASP A 1 -4.43 1.36 8.87
C ASP A 1 -4.70 0.10 9.70
N ARG A 2 -4.13 -0.11 10.89
CA ARG A 2 -4.49 -1.30 11.71
C ARG A 2 -5.98 -1.35 12.09
N GLU A 3 -6.56 -0.23 12.49
CA GLU A 3 -7.99 -0.16 12.80
C GLU A 3 -8.86 -0.36 11.55
N GLU A 4 -8.49 0.21 10.40
CA GLU A 4 -9.17 -0.02 9.12
C GLU A 4 -9.05 -1.48 8.65
N TYR A 5 -7.90 -2.12 8.87
CA TYR A 5 -7.71 -3.54 8.61
C TYR A 5 -8.68 -4.38 9.44
N ILE A 6 -8.75 -4.16 10.75
CA ILE A 6 -9.67 -4.85 11.65
C ILE A 6 -11.13 -4.57 11.26
N LEU A 7 -11.46 -3.34 10.90
CA LEU A 7 -12.80 -2.96 10.44
C LEU A 7 -13.17 -3.71 9.16
N SER A 8 -12.28 -3.75 8.16
CA SER A 8 -12.55 -4.43 6.90
C SER A 8 -12.76 -5.94 7.08
N LEU A 9 -12.08 -6.56 8.06
CA LEU A 9 -12.29 -7.96 8.42
C LEU A 9 -13.67 -8.19 9.08
N ARG A 10 -14.10 -7.29 9.96
CA ARG A 10 -15.43 -7.37 10.60
C ARG A 10 -16.54 -7.20 9.57
N GLN A 11 -16.44 -6.22 8.69
CA GLN A 11 -17.39 -6.01 7.60
C GLN A 11 -17.51 -7.23 6.69
N CYS A 12 -16.41 -7.92 6.42
CA CYS A 12 -16.48 -9.16 5.64
C CYS A 12 -17.21 -10.31 6.34
N GLN A 13 -17.19 -10.34 7.67
CA GLN A 13 -17.94 -11.32 8.46
C GLN A 13 -19.44 -10.97 8.49
N ASP A 14 -19.76 -9.69 8.61
CA ASP A 14 -21.15 -9.21 8.69
C ASP A 14 -21.88 -9.30 7.33
N GLU A 15 -21.19 -9.01 6.23
CA GLU A 15 -21.78 -8.98 4.88
C GLU A 15 -21.68 -10.33 4.13
N GLU A 16 -21.02 -11.34 4.71
CA GLU A 16 -20.64 -12.62 4.05
C GLU A 16 -19.89 -12.43 2.71
N THR A 17 -19.31 -11.25 2.48
CA THR A 17 -18.51 -10.95 1.29
C THR A 17 -17.10 -10.56 1.71
N ASN A 18 -16.08 -10.93 0.92
CA ASN A 18 -14.70 -10.52 1.20
C ASN A 18 -14.35 -9.12 0.66
N GLN A 19 -15.33 -8.40 0.10
CA GLN A 19 -15.06 -7.27 -0.76
C GLN A 19 -14.59 -5.99 -0.03
N PRO A 20 -15.05 -5.70 1.19
CA PRO A 20 -14.47 -4.64 2.02
C PRO A 20 -12.98 -4.85 2.28
N PHE A 21 -12.57 -6.08 2.62
CA PHE A 21 -11.18 -6.43 2.86
C PHE A 21 -10.32 -6.34 1.58
N LEU A 22 -10.80 -6.85 0.45
CA LEU A 22 -10.09 -6.77 -0.82
C LEU A 22 -9.87 -5.32 -1.26
N SER A 23 -10.88 -4.47 -1.07
CA SER A 23 -10.78 -3.02 -1.35
C SER A 23 -9.72 -2.35 -0.47
N PHE A 24 -9.69 -2.69 0.82
CA PHE A 24 -8.66 -2.21 1.75
C PHE A 24 -7.26 -2.65 1.30
N MET A 25 -7.06 -3.93 0.99
CA MET A 25 -5.77 -4.47 0.56
C MET A 25 -5.26 -3.86 -0.75
N ALA A 26 -6.16 -3.62 -1.71
CA ALA A 26 -5.81 -2.91 -2.94
C ALA A 26 -5.30 -1.49 -2.65
N GLY A 27 -5.93 -0.78 -1.71
CA GLY A 27 -5.47 0.51 -1.22
C GLY A 27 -4.08 0.45 -0.58
N GLN A 28 -3.82 -0.55 0.25
CA GLN A 28 -2.51 -0.77 0.88
C GLN A 28 -1.40 -1.06 -0.15
N LEU A 29 -1.68 -1.93 -1.12
CA LEU A 29 -0.74 -2.25 -2.20
C LEU A 29 -0.40 -1.02 -3.03
N LYS A 30 -1.40 -0.21 -3.37
CA LYS A 30 -1.20 1.06 -4.10
C LYS A 30 -0.28 2.00 -3.31
N LYS A 31 -0.55 2.20 -2.01
CA LYS A 31 0.28 3.03 -1.12
C LYS A 31 1.74 2.52 -1.09
N SER A 32 1.94 1.22 -0.87
CA SER A 32 3.27 0.61 -0.83
C SER A 32 4.02 0.78 -2.16
N LEU A 33 3.34 0.58 -3.29
CA LEU A 33 3.94 0.73 -4.61
C LEU A 33 4.35 2.19 -4.86
N SER A 34 3.51 3.17 -4.51
CA SER A 34 3.85 4.58 -4.63
C SER A 34 5.10 4.95 -3.83
N LEU A 35 5.21 4.47 -2.58
CA LEU A 35 6.39 4.70 -1.75
C LEU A 35 7.64 4.06 -2.34
N GLU A 36 7.54 2.84 -2.88
CA GLU A 36 8.69 2.17 -3.49
C GLU A 36 9.16 2.89 -4.75
N ILE A 37 8.25 3.40 -5.58
CA ILE A 37 8.57 4.24 -6.74
C ILE A 37 9.30 5.52 -6.31
N GLU A 38 8.85 6.17 -5.24
CA GLU A 38 9.53 7.37 -4.71
C GLU A 38 10.93 7.06 -4.20
N ARG A 39 11.08 5.98 -3.43
CA ARG A 39 12.39 5.50 -2.95
C ARG A 39 13.32 5.18 -4.11
N PHE A 40 12.83 4.48 -5.12
CA PHE A 40 13.58 4.17 -6.32
C PHE A 40 14.06 5.45 -7.03
N LYS A 41 13.19 6.44 -7.22
CA LYS A 41 13.57 7.73 -7.83
C LYS A 41 14.63 8.47 -7.03
N VAL A 42 14.53 8.48 -5.70
CA VAL A 42 15.55 9.09 -4.82
C VAL A 42 16.87 8.32 -4.90
N SER A 43 16.81 6.99 -4.93
CA SER A 43 17.98 6.13 -5.10
C SER A 43 18.70 6.38 -6.43
N GLN A 44 17.95 6.48 -7.53
CA GLN A 44 18.50 6.79 -8.86
C GLN A 44 19.20 8.15 -8.88
N LYS A 45 18.60 9.20 -8.30
CA LYS A 45 19.24 10.52 -8.18
C LYS A 45 20.56 10.47 -7.41
N LYS A 46 20.65 9.63 -6.37
CA LYS A 46 21.90 9.39 -5.64
C LYS A 46 22.97 8.73 -6.51
N VAL A 47 22.62 7.70 -7.28
CA VAL A 47 23.57 7.04 -8.20
C VAL A 47 24.11 8.02 -9.24
N PHE A 48 23.25 8.84 -9.85
CA PHE A 48 23.70 9.89 -10.78
C PHE A 48 24.60 10.93 -10.11
N SER A 49 24.38 11.26 -8.83
CA SER A 49 25.23 12.21 -8.09
C SER A 49 26.65 11.70 -7.81
N PHE A 50 26.91 10.39 -7.90
CA PHE A 50 28.27 9.81 -7.78
C PHE A 50 28.99 9.68 -9.13
N MET A 51 28.29 9.93 -10.25
CA MET A 51 28.86 9.88 -11.60
C MET A 51 29.41 11.23 -12.09
N PHE A 52 29.43 12.26 -11.25
CA PHE A 52 29.99 13.59 -11.54
C PHE A 52 30.97 14.03 -10.46
#